data_AF-A0A3N6PUN8-F1
#
_entry.id   AF-A0A3N6PUN8-F1
#
_cell.length_a   1.000
_cell.length_b   1.000
_cell.length_c   1.000
_cell.angle_alpha   90.00
_cell.angle_beta   90.00
_cell.angle_gamma   90.00
#
_symmetry.space_group_name_H-M   'P 1'
#
loop_
_entity.id
_entity.type
_entity.pdbx_description
1 polymer ?
#
loop_
_entity_poly.entity_id
_entity_poly.type
_entity_poly.pdbx_seq_one_letter_code
_entity_poly.pdbx_strand_id
1 'polypeptide(L)'
;MLPPDAFSAAERLDLGATLESLAVLRVTDNVPAALKGDPAAAVAAALSLTPLGDVDLQVDIVMSALLHCALKDDATAALVLSHILSNAEFDHPLKIELSTLWLTHHLGRTRDPRWFAQTEVAVKQALSDEEGDA
;
A
#
# COMPACT_ATOMS: atom_id res chain seq x y z
N MET A 1 -5.57 9.39 5.50
CA MET A 1 -6.04 8.02 5.18
C MET A 1 -6.93 7.50 6.31
N LEU A 2 -7.90 6.63 6.02
CA LEU A 2 -8.81 6.04 7.03
C LEU A 2 -8.27 4.71 7.58
N PRO A 3 -8.73 4.25 8.76
CA PRO A 3 -8.42 2.91 9.26
C PRO A 3 -9.15 1.82 8.44
N PRO A 4 -8.66 0.57 8.44
CA PRO A 4 -9.19 -0.52 7.60
C PRO A 4 -10.69 -0.77 7.78
N ASP A 5 -11.17 -0.72 9.03
CA ASP A 5 -12.56 -1.04 9.39
C ASP A 5 -13.55 0.09 9.06
N ALA A 6 -13.05 1.27 8.65
CA ALA A 6 -13.91 2.38 8.25
C ALA A 6 -14.44 2.24 6.81
N PHE A 7 -13.83 1.38 5.98
CA PHE A 7 -14.26 1.18 4.59
C PHE A 7 -15.42 0.18 4.51
N SER A 8 -16.59 0.67 4.13
CA SER A 8 -17.76 -0.16 3.83
C SER A 8 -17.52 -1.03 2.59
N ALA A 9 -18.33 -2.09 2.44
CA ALA A 9 -18.26 -2.95 1.26
C ALA A 9 -18.53 -2.18 -0.05
N ALA A 10 -19.42 -1.17 -0.01
CA ALA A 10 -19.73 -0.33 -1.16
C ALA A 10 -18.51 0.52 -1.56
N GLU A 11 -17.87 1.19 -0.60
CA GLU A 11 -16.68 2.02 -0.87
C GLU A 11 -15.51 1.18 -1.41
N ARG A 12 -15.35 -0.07 -0.94
CA ARG A 12 -14.34 -1.00 -1.49
C ARG A 12 -14.62 -1.36 -2.95
N LEU A 13 -15.89 -1.53 -3.31
CA LEU A 13 -16.29 -1.81 -4.69
C LEU A 13 -16.09 -0.58 -5.59
N ASP A 14 -16.50 0.59 -5.11
CA ASP A 14 -16.36 1.86 -5.83
C ASP A 14 -14.89 2.21 -6.06
N LEU A 15 -14.02 1.98 -5.07
CA LEU A 15 -12.57 2.13 -5.21
C LEU A 15 -12.03 1.24 -6.34
N GLY A 16 -12.39 -0.05 -6.34
CA GLY A 16 -11.95 -0.99 -7.36
C GLY A 16 -12.40 -0.60 -8.77
N ALA A 17 -13.67 -0.22 -8.93
CA ALA A 17 -14.21 0.21 -10.22
C ALA A 17 -13.54 1.51 -10.71
N THR A 18 -13.26 2.44 -9.79
CA THR A 18 -12.56 3.69 -10.11
C THR A 18 -11.14 3.41 -10.60
N LEU A 19 -10.38 2.57 -9.90
CA LEU A 19 -9.02 2.19 -10.30
C LEU A 19 -9.00 1.47 -11.65
N GLU A 20 -9.96 0.59 -11.91
CA GLU A 20 -10.08 -0.09 -13.21
C GLU A 20 -10.36 0.90 -14.35
N SER A 21 -11.20 1.93 -14.11
CA SER A 21 -11.41 2.99 -15.08
C SER A 21 -10.15 3.82 -15.33
N LEU A 22 -9.34 4.06 -14.31
CA LEU A 22 -8.05 4.76 -14.45
C LEU A 22 -7.03 3.92 -15.22
N ALA A 23 -7.11 2.58 -15.19
CA ALA A 23 -6.20 1.71 -15.93
C ALA A 23 -6.30 1.87 -17.46
N VAL A 24 -7.40 2.44 -17.95
CA VAL A 24 -7.59 2.79 -19.37
C VAL A 24 -6.87 4.09 -19.72
N LEU A 25 -6.70 4.98 -18.75
CA LEU A 25 -5.96 6.21 -18.93
C LEU A 25 -4.46 5.90 -18.82
N ARG A 26 -3.66 6.30 -19.82
CA ARG A 26 -2.20 6.22 -19.78
C ARG A 26 -1.59 7.25 -18.82
N VAL A 27 -2.17 7.40 -17.63
CA VAL A 27 -1.69 8.37 -16.61
C VAL A 27 -0.33 7.92 -16.07
N THR A 28 -0.04 6.62 -16.16
CA THR A 28 1.15 6.01 -15.60
C THR A 28 1.53 4.77 -16.43
N ASP A 29 2.66 4.82 -17.15
CA ASP A 29 3.03 3.80 -18.13
C ASP A 29 3.34 2.41 -17.52
N ASN A 30 3.41 2.29 -16.19
CA ASN A 30 3.90 1.09 -15.49
C ASN A 30 3.00 0.51 -14.38
N VAL A 31 1.76 0.97 -14.22
CA VAL A 31 0.85 0.45 -13.16
C VAL A 31 -0.51 -0.14 -13.59
N PRO A 32 -0.83 -0.45 -14.87
CA PRO A 32 -2.11 -1.08 -15.22
C PRO A 32 -2.44 -2.37 -14.45
N ALA A 33 -1.43 -3.19 -14.11
CA ALA A 33 -1.63 -4.39 -13.31
C ALA A 33 -2.03 -4.07 -11.86
N ALA A 34 -1.35 -3.11 -11.23
CA ALA A 34 -1.70 -2.63 -9.89
C ALA A 34 -3.13 -2.08 -9.84
N LEU A 35 -3.54 -1.31 -10.86
CA LEU A 35 -4.89 -0.75 -10.96
C LEU A 35 -5.99 -1.80 -11.15
N LYS A 36 -5.64 -2.95 -11.70
CA LYS A 36 -6.53 -4.13 -11.78
C LYS A 36 -6.55 -4.95 -10.49
N GLY A 37 -5.80 -4.52 -9.47
CA GLY A 37 -5.72 -5.18 -8.17
C GLY A 37 -4.73 -6.33 -8.11
N ASP A 38 -3.68 -6.33 -8.94
CA ASP A 38 -2.53 -7.21 -8.75
C ASP A 38 -1.69 -6.72 -7.55
N PRO A 39 -1.62 -7.49 -6.45
CA PRO A 39 -0.91 -7.03 -5.25
C PRO A 39 0.60 -6.91 -5.44
N ALA A 40 1.22 -7.79 -6.22
CA ALA A 40 2.66 -7.75 -6.46
C ALA A 40 3.03 -6.51 -7.27
N ALA A 41 2.24 -6.20 -8.30
CA ALA A 41 2.43 -4.98 -9.08
C ALA A 41 2.17 -3.71 -8.24
N ALA A 42 1.15 -3.71 -7.37
CA ALA A 42 0.86 -2.58 -6.50
C ALA A 42 1.97 -2.34 -5.46
N VAL A 43 2.49 -3.41 -4.87
CA VAL A 43 3.64 -3.35 -3.95
C VAL A 43 4.88 -2.83 -4.66
N ALA A 44 5.25 -3.40 -5.81
CA ALA A 44 6.42 -2.95 -6.56
C ALA A 44 6.31 -1.48 -6.97
N ALA A 45 5.13 -1.06 -7.43
CA ALA A 45 4.87 0.33 -7.77
C ALA A 45 5.01 1.26 -6.56
N ALA A 46 4.47 0.89 -5.40
CA ALA A 46 4.53 1.71 -4.20
C ALA A 46 5.97 1.83 -3.65
N LEU A 47 6.74 0.74 -3.66
CA LEU A 47 8.15 0.75 -3.27
C LEU A 47 8.99 1.62 -4.22
N SER A 48 8.70 1.62 -5.53
CA SER A 48 9.42 2.49 -6.48
C SER A 48 9.20 3.99 -6.26
N LEU A 49 8.23 4.36 -5.42
CA LEU A 49 7.94 5.75 -5.05
C LEU A 49 8.52 6.13 -3.68
N THR A 50 9.16 5.19 -2.96
CA THR A 50 9.78 5.50 -1.67
C THR A 50 11.21 6.04 -1.81
N PRO A 51 11.62 7.03 -0.99
CA PRO A 51 10.80 7.74 -0.01
C PRO A 51 9.76 8.66 -0.68
N LEU A 52 8.54 8.70 -0.11
CA LEU A 52 7.48 9.55 -0.63
C LEU A 52 7.83 11.02 -0.37
N GLY A 53 8.29 11.72 -1.41
CA GLY A 53 8.54 13.16 -1.40
C GLY A 53 7.25 13.95 -1.59
N ASP A 54 6.99 14.41 -2.83
CA ASP A 54 5.78 15.18 -3.15
C ASP A 54 4.58 14.26 -3.45
N VAL A 55 3.40 14.59 -2.92
CA VAL A 55 2.14 13.93 -3.32
C VAL A 55 1.69 14.50 -4.66
N ASP A 56 1.93 13.75 -5.72
CA ASP A 56 1.37 13.99 -7.03
C ASP A 56 0.28 12.97 -7.40
N LEU A 57 -0.32 13.15 -8.57
CA LEU A 57 -1.36 12.26 -9.06
C LEU A 57 -0.90 10.80 -9.18
N GLN A 58 0.37 10.56 -9.52
CA GLN A 58 0.91 9.21 -9.65
C GLN A 58 1.03 8.55 -8.26
N VAL A 59 1.54 9.28 -7.27
CA VAL A 59 1.58 8.83 -5.87
C VAL A 59 0.18 8.50 -5.37
N ASP A 60 -0.80 9.38 -5.58
CA ASP A 60 -2.18 9.15 -5.14
C ASP A 60 -2.79 7.89 -5.77
N ILE A 61 -2.55 7.67 -7.06
CA ILE A 61 -3.06 6.51 -7.81
C ILE A 61 -2.42 5.21 -7.29
N VAL A 62 -1.10 5.20 -7.12
CA VAL A 62 -0.37 4.01 -6.66
C VAL A 62 -0.73 3.67 -5.21
N MET A 63 -0.81 4.67 -4.33
CA MET A 63 -1.23 4.46 -2.95
C MET A 63 -2.68 3.99 -2.86
N SER A 64 -3.56 4.46 -3.73
CA SER A 64 -4.94 3.96 -3.84
C SER A 64 -5.01 2.51 -4.31
N ALA A 65 -4.16 2.12 -5.26
CA ALA A 65 -4.06 0.74 -5.74
C ALA A 65 -3.52 -0.21 -4.65
N LEU A 66 -2.50 0.22 -3.90
CA LEU A 66 -1.96 -0.51 -2.76
C LEU A 66 -3.01 -0.68 -1.65
N LEU A 67 -3.73 0.40 -1.32
CA LEU A 67 -4.85 0.39 -0.38
C LEU A 67 -5.95 -0.60 -0.81
N HIS A 68 -6.31 -0.62 -2.09
CA HIS A 68 -7.30 -1.56 -2.62
C HIS A 68 -6.87 -3.03 -2.43
N CYS A 69 -5.59 -3.34 -2.69
CA CYS A 69 -5.06 -4.68 -2.46
C CYS A 69 -5.08 -5.06 -0.98
N ALA A 70 -4.67 -4.14 -0.10
CA ALA A 70 -4.76 -4.35 1.35
C ALA A 70 -6.23 -4.56 1.81
N LEU A 71 -7.19 -3.82 1.25
CA LEU A 71 -8.63 -4.00 1.57
C LEU A 71 -9.20 -5.35 1.11
N LYS A 72 -8.52 -6.05 0.21
CA LYS A 72 -8.81 -7.41 -0.25
C LYS A 72 -8.06 -8.50 0.54
N ASP A 73 -7.59 -8.17 1.73
CA ASP A 73 -6.84 -9.05 2.64
C ASP A 73 -5.46 -9.49 2.10
N ASP A 74 -4.85 -8.74 1.17
CA ASP A 74 -3.45 -8.98 0.79
C ASP A 74 -2.48 -8.45 1.85
N ALA A 75 -1.86 -9.38 2.57
CA ALA A 75 -1.04 -9.05 3.73
C ALA A 75 0.31 -8.39 3.36
N THR A 76 0.85 -8.64 2.17
CA THR A 76 2.08 -7.95 1.71
C THR A 76 1.76 -6.49 1.40
N ALA A 77 0.67 -6.23 0.68
CA ALA A 77 0.20 -4.89 0.38
C ALA A 77 -0.11 -4.09 1.66
N ALA A 78 -0.77 -4.72 2.64
CA ALA A 78 -1.05 -4.09 3.93
C ALA A 78 0.20 -3.75 4.74
N LEU A 79 1.20 -4.63 4.70
CA LEU A 79 2.48 -4.40 5.36
C LEU A 79 3.26 -3.24 4.73
N VAL A 80 3.35 -3.22 3.40
CA VAL A 80 3.98 -2.12 2.66
C VAL A 80 3.24 -0.81 2.89
N LEU A 81 1.91 -0.82 2.88
CA LEU A 81 1.09 0.36 3.18
C LEU A 81 1.35 0.88 4.60
N SER A 82 1.38 0.00 5.59
CA SER A 82 1.71 0.34 6.98
C SER A 82 3.11 0.94 7.10
N HIS A 83 4.10 0.36 6.41
CA HIS A 83 5.46 0.87 6.38
C HIS A 83 5.53 2.28 5.78
N ILE A 84 4.97 2.46 4.58
CA ILE A 84 4.97 3.73 3.87
C ILE A 84 4.28 4.82 4.71
N LEU A 85 3.14 4.51 5.35
CA LEU A 85 2.47 5.46 6.25
C LEU A 85 3.32 5.85 7.45
N SER A 86 4.10 4.92 8.02
CA SER A 86 4.98 5.22 9.16
C SER A 86 6.14 6.15 8.77
N ASN A 87 6.64 6.01 7.55
CA ASN A 87 7.85 6.69 7.07
C ASN A 87 7.59 7.85 6.12
N ALA A 88 6.35 8.09 5.72
CA ALA A 88 6.00 9.24 4.91
C ALA A 88 6.38 10.55 5.63
N GLU A 89 7.02 11.46 4.89
CA GLU A 89 7.49 12.75 5.40
C GLU A 89 6.36 13.77 5.61
N PHE A 90 5.13 13.42 5.23
CA PHE A 90 3.96 14.27 5.51
C PHE A 90 3.73 14.40 7.01
N ASP A 91 3.56 15.63 7.49
CA ASP A 91 3.27 15.97 8.89
C ASP A 91 1.81 15.62 9.25
N HIS A 92 1.50 14.33 9.16
CA HIS A 92 0.19 13.80 9.50
C HIS A 92 0.22 13.29 10.95
N PRO A 93 -0.52 13.90 11.89
CA PRO A 93 -0.42 13.58 13.32
C PRO A 93 -0.78 12.13 13.65
N LEU A 94 -1.57 11.49 12.77
CA LEU A 94 -2.02 10.09 12.94
C LEU A 94 -1.18 9.06 12.17
N LYS A 95 -0.03 9.42 11.57
CA LYS A 95 0.68 8.50 10.66
C LYS A 95 1.13 7.19 11.32
N ILE A 96 1.63 7.26 12.55
CA ILE A 96 2.02 6.09 13.37
C ILE A 96 0.79 5.27 13.77
N GLU A 97 -0.30 5.94 14.16
CA GLU A 97 -1.53 5.28 14.58
C GLU A 97 -2.18 4.54 13.40
N LEU A 98 -2.30 5.20 12.24
CA LEU A 98 -2.82 4.60 11.02
C LEU A 98 -1.96 3.42 10.57
N SER A 99 -0.63 3.58 10.57
CA SER A 99 0.31 2.49 10.30
C SER A 99 0.03 1.27 11.20
N THR A 100 -0.15 1.50 12.50
CA THR A 100 -0.42 0.45 13.48
C THR A 100 -1.79 -0.21 13.26
N LEU A 101 -2.83 0.56 12.95
CA LEU A 101 -4.17 0.03 12.68
C LEU A 101 -4.18 -0.87 11.44
N TRP A 102 -3.46 -0.48 10.37
CA TRP A 102 -3.31 -1.32 9.18
C TRP A 102 -2.55 -2.62 9.46
N LEU A 103 -1.48 -2.54 10.25
CA LEU A 103 -0.68 -3.71 10.64
C LEU A 103 -1.50 -4.69 11.49
N THR A 104 -2.15 -4.19 12.54
CA THR A 104 -2.89 -5.01 13.52
C THR A 104 -4.14 -5.64 12.92
N HIS A 105 -4.87 -4.91 12.06
CA HIS A 105 -6.03 -5.45 11.36
C HIS A 105 -5.64 -6.67 10.49
N HIS A 106 -4.51 -6.61 9.79
CA HIS A 106 -4.05 -7.73 8.97
C HIS A 106 -3.46 -8.87 9.78
N LEU A 107 -2.75 -8.60 10.87
CA LEU A 107 -2.28 -9.64 11.80
C LEU A 107 -3.44 -10.46 12.37
N GLY A 108 -4.58 -9.83 12.67
CA GLY A 108 -5.79 -10.51 13.13
C GLY A 108 -6.45 -11.41 12.08
N ARG A 109 -6.17 -11.21 10.79
CA ARG A 109 -6.79 -11.92 9.66
C ARG A 109 -5.85 -12.91 8.97
N THR A 110 -4.54 -12.72 9.10
CA THR A 110 -3.52 -13.58 8.52
C THR A 110 -3.45 -14.91 9.28
N ARG A 111 -3.57 -16.02 8.54
CA ARG A 111 -3.55 -17.38 9.14
C ARG A 111 -2.17 -17.81 9.64
N ASP A 112 -1.10 -17.12 9.26
CA ASP A 112 0.28 -17.46 9.61
C ASP A 112 1.09 -16.23 10.09
N PRO A 113 1.20 -16.04 11.42
CA PRO A 113 2.02 -14.97 12.01
C PRO A 113 3.52 -15.06 11.67
N ARG A 114 4.04 -16.26 11.33
CA ARG A 114 5.47 -16.45 11.04
C ARG A 114 5.82 -16.00 9.63
N TRP A 115 4.95 -16.28 8.66
CA TRP A 115 5.10 -15.77 7.30
C TRP A 115 5.05 -14.24 7.28
N PHE A 116 4.19 -13.63 8.10
CA PHE A 116 4.11 -12.17 8.21
C PHE A 116 5.42 -11.56 8.74
N ALA A 117 5.97 -12.10 9.83
CA ALA A 117 7.24 -11.62 10.37
C ALA A 117 8.40 -11.76 9.37
N GLN A 118 8.43 -12.83 8.57
CA GLN A 118 9.42 -13.01 7.51
C GLN A 118 9.24 -11.99 6.38
N THR A 119 8.00 -11.71 5.99
CA THR A 119 7.67 -10.69 4.98
C THR A 119 8.03 -9.29 5.47
N GLU A 120 7.80 -9.00 6.75
CA GLU A 120 8.20 -7.73 7.38
C GLU A 120 9.70 -7.52 7.33
N VAL A 121 10.48 -8.55 7.68
CA VAL A 121 11.94 -8.52 7.62
C VAL A 121 12.41 -8.34 6.18
N ALA A 122 11.83 -9.08 5.23
CA ALA A 122 12.20 -8.99 3.82
C ALA A 122 11.90 -7.61 3.22
N VAL A 123 10.75 -7.01 3.55
CA VAL A 123 10.39 -5.65 3.12
C VAL A 123 11.32 -4.62 3.76
N LYS A 124 11.61 -4.73 5.06
CA LYS A 124 12.58 -3.85 5.72
C LYS A 124 13.97 -3.96 5.11
N GLN A 125 14.43 -5.16 4.77
CA GLN A 125 15.71 -5.38 4.09
C GLN A 125 15.73 -4.77 2.69
N ALA A 126 14.72 -5.05 1.87
CA ALA A 126 14.63 -4.50 0.52
C ALA A 126 14.66 -2.97 0.51
N LEU A 127 14.01 -2.35 1.50
CA LEU A 127 13.99 -0.89 1.65
C LEU A 127 15.31 -0.31 2.19
N SER A 128 16.01 -1.04 3.07
CA SER A 128 17.35 -0.63 3.54
C SER A 128 18.44 -0.81 2.49
N ASP A 129 18.31 -1.77 1.57
CA ASP A 129 19.27 -2.00 0.50
C ASP A 129 19.19 -0.90 -0.59
N GLU A 130 18.03 -0.26 -0.77
CA GLU A 130 17.85 0.87 -1.71
C GLU A 130 18.38 2.22 -1.16
N GLU A 131 18.48 2.39 0.16
CA GLU A 131 19.05 3.58 0.81
C GLU A 131 20.60 3.59 0.83
N GLY A 132 21.25 2.45 0.52
CA GLY A 132 22.70 2.27 0.64
C GLY A 132 23.53 2.47 -0.63
N ASP A 133 22.90 2.66 -1.79
CA ASP A 133 23.56 2.72 -3.10
C ASP A 133 23.49 4.11 -3.78
N ALA A 134 23.23 5.17 -2.99
CA ALA A 134 23.15 6.57 -3.44
C ALA A 134 24.37 7.42 -3.01
#